data_AF-A0A7S0N8Y5-F1
#
_entry.id   AF-A0A7S0N8Y5-F1
#
_cell.length_a   1.000
_cell.length_b   1.000
_cell.length_c   1.000
_cell.angle_alpha   90.00
_cell.angle_beta   90.00
_cell.angle_gamma   90.00
#
_symmetry.space_group_name_H-M   'P 1'
#
loop_
_entity.id
_entity.type
_entity.pdbx_description
1 polymer ?
#
loop_
_entity_poly.entity_id
_entity_poly.type
_entity_poly.pdbx_seq_one_letter_code
_entity_poly.pdbx_strand_id
1 'polypeptide(L)'
;MVQALTISPVWSHPVRFRSAQSHGGRRALKSAGSSRALRKNLQVRSDASATATTTSKTQETDVVVIGAGIGGLCSAALLAMYGFDVTVCESHSIAGGAAHSWKRDGYTFESGPSLYSGMTDRPSINPIGQVLHALDEELPCYYYNTWMCHLPVTGSVLTEVGSDQFLEILDKYYGAEAVQEWKDLKELMKPLAKASTVLPASAVRSDPAILLTLGRFIPKLLSVPITDTLQIMKPFSEVIDGKIKHPFVRNWLDMLCFLLSGKPGNGTLAAEIGFMFDDWYRPNARLEFPKGGSEAIIDALVRGLTKNGGRLRLNAHVDQVLVEE
;
A
#
# COMPACT_ATOMS: atom_id res chain seq x y z
N MET A 1 48.16 20.46 5.33
CA MET A 1 48.80 20.83 4.06
C MET A 1 47.92 20.25 2.96
N VAL A 2 47.14 21.13 2.28
CA VAL A 2 46.62 21.04 0.88
C VAL A 2 45.85 19.75 0.51
N GLN A 3 44.59 19.73 0.06
CA GLN A 3 43.87 20.66 -0.81
C GLN A 3 42.35 20.44 -0.74
N ALA A 4 41.61 21.51 -1.04
CA ALA A 4 40.17 21.58 -1.16
C ALA A 4 39.62 20.84 -2.39
N LEU A 5 38.37 20.38 -2.30
CA LEU A 5 37.47 20.23 -3.43
C LEU A 5 36.09 20.74 -3.01
N THR A 6 35.86 22.03 -3.25
CA THR A 6 34.55 22.67 -3.23
C THR A 6 33.97 22.60 -4.64
N ILE A 7 32.80 21.97 -4.81
CA ILE A 7 31.86 22.25 -5.90
C ILE A 7 30.44 22.32 -5.34
N SER A 8 30.01 23.58 -5.20
CA SER A 8 28.68 24.21 -5.25
C SER A 8 27.45 23.70 -4.46
N PRO A 9 26.63 24.64 -3.94
CA PRO A 9 25.51 24.36 -3.04
C PRO A 9 24.20 24.20 -3.80
N VAL A 10 23.41 23.19 -3.45
CA VAL A 10 21.97 23.19 -3.71
C VAL A 10 21.30 23.44 -2.37
N TRP A 11 20.45 24.46 -2.31
CA TRP A 11 19.78 25.01 -1.14
C TRP A 11 19.12 23.97 -0.21
N SER A 12 19.89 23.30 0.64
CA SER A 12 19.39 22.42 1.69
C SER A 12 19.14 23.23 2.95
N HIS A 13 17.92 23.76 3.09
CA HIS A 13 17.49 24.35 4.34
C HIS A 13 17.18 23.22 5.34
N PRO A 14 17.74 23.25 6.56
CA PRO A 14 17.43 22.25 7.57
C PRO A 14 15.94 22.32 7.93
N VAL A 15 15.29 21.16 7.97
CA VAL A 15 13.95 21.01 8.53
C VAL A 15 14.13 20.77 10.02
N ARG A 16 13.49 21.59 10.86
CA ARG A 16 13.57 21.46 12.32
C ARG A 16 12.23 21.01 12.87
N PHE A 17 12.28 20.22 13.93
CA PHE A 17 11.09 19.88 14.70
C PHE A 17 10.63 21.07 15.53
N ARG A 18 9.32 21.28 15.63
CA ARG A 18 8.76 22.14 16.67
C ARG A 18 8.87 21.44 18.01
N SER A 19 9.39 22.13 19.03
CA SER A 19 9.40 21.63 20.40
C SER A 19 7.97 21.39 20.88
N ALA A 20 7.70 20.23 21.50
CA ALA A 20 6.39 19.89 22.04
C ALA A 20 6.03 20.76 23.26
N GLN A 21 5.49 21.96 23.02
CA GLN A 21 4.72 22.68 24.04
C GLN A 21 3.26 22.21 23.96
N SER A 22 2.66 22.00 25.14
CA SER A 22 1.37 21.35 25.36
C SER A 22 0.29 21.74 24.34
N HIS A 23 -0.20 20.74 23.59
CA HIS A 23 -1.33 20.90 22.66
C HIS A 23 -2.66 21.03 23.42
N GLY A 24 -2.91 22.21 23.99
CA GLY A 24 -4.20 22.66 24.51
C GLY A 24 -4.96 23.48 23.47
N GLY A 25 -5.35 22.88 22.34
CA GLY A 25 -6.04 23.60 21.29
C GLY A 25 -6.65 22.70 20.22
N ARG A 26 -7.77 22.04 20.55
CA ARG A 26 -8.59 21.35 19.54
C ARG A 26 -9.10 22.37 18.51
N ARG A 27 -8.53 22.36 17.31
CA ARG A 27 -9.19 22.98 16.15
C ARG A 27 -10.35 22.07 15.75
N ALA A 28 -11.57 22.53 15.99
CA ALA A 28 -12.78 21.83 15.57
C ALA A 28 -12.76 21.59 14.06
N LEU A 29 -13.07 20.37 13.62
CA LEU A 29 -13.36 20.07 12.22
C LEU A 29 -14.50 21.00 11.76
N LYS A 30 -14.20 21.94 10.86
CA LYS A 30 -15.24 22.71 10.17
C LYS A 30 -15.82 21.83 9.08
N SER A 31 -17.15 21.68 9.11
CA SER A 31 -17.93 20.99 8.08
C SER A 31 -17.74 21.64 6.71
N ALA A 32 -17.63 20.81 5.67
CA ALA A 32 -17.48 21.24 4.29
C ALA A 32 -18.76 21.95 3.81
N GLY A 33 -18.66 23.27 3.61
CA GLY A 33 -19.65 24.07 2.91
C GLY A 33 -19.24 24.27 1.45
N SER A 34 -20.13 23.84 0.55
CA SER A 34 -20.19 24.08 -0.91
C SER A 34 -19.31 25.22 -1.46
N SER A 35 -18.33 24.87 -2.30
CA SER A 35 -17.48 25.81 -3.04
C SER A 35 -18.00 26.02 -4.46
N ARG A 36 -18.86 27.04 -4.62
CA ARG A 36 -19.20 27.62 -5.92
C ARG A 36 -18.77 29.10 -5.95
N ALA A 37 -17.47 29.36 -6.05
CA ALA A 37 -16.90 30.61 -6.57
C ALA A 37 -15.38 30.57 -6.41
N LEU A 38 -14.64 30.61 -7.53
CA LEU A 38 -13.38 31.36 -7.71
C LEU A 38 -12.70 30.89 -9.01
N ARG A 39 -13.31 31.30 -10.13
CA ARG A 39 -12.56 31.58 -11.37
C ARG A 39 -12.62 33.09 -11.55
N LYS A 40 -11.49 33.78 -11.36
CA LYS A 40 -11.06 34.89 -12.23
C LYS A 40 -9.72 35.49 -11.77
N ASN A 41 -8.88 35.67 -12.78
CA ASN A 41 -7.84 36.69 -12.94
C ASN A 41 -6.43 36.36 -12.43
N LEU A 42 -5.74 35.56 -13.25
CA LEU A 42 -4.35 35.85 -13.63
C LEU A 42 -4.28 37.23 -14.29
N GLN A 43 -3.50 38.15 -13.72
CA GLN A 43 -2.81 39.18 -14.48
C GLN A 43 -1.44 39.38 -13.86
N VAL A 44 -0.43 38.97 -14.62
CA VAL A 44 1.00 39.16 -14.35
C VAL A 44 1.30 40.64 -14.52
N ARG A 45 1.87 41.29 -13.49
CA ARG A 45 2.59 42.55 -13.62
C ARG A 45 4.03 42.33 -13.20
N SER A 46 4.92 42.59 -14.14
CA SER A 46 6.37 42.65 -13.99
C SER A 46 6.80 43.95 -13.29
N ASP A 47 7.97 43.84 -12.67
CA ASP A 47 8.88 44.89 -12.20
C ASP A 47 8.55 45.61 -10.87
N ALA A 48 9.28 45.18 -9.83
CA ALA A 48 10.08 46.10 -9.02
C ALA A 48 11.17 45.32 -8.26
N SER A 49 12.42 45.68 -8.56
CA SER A 49 13.62 45.35 -7.81
C SER A 49 13.47 45.75 -6.34
N ALA A 50 13.31 44.77 -5.47
CA ALA A 50 13.61 44.89 -4.05
C ALA A 50 14.61 43.78 -3.73
N THR A 51 15.80 44.18 -3.26
CA THR A 51 16.77 43.31 -2.58
C THR A 51 16.06 42.63 -1.41
N ALA A 52 15.45 41.48 -1.70
CA ALA A 52 14.95 40.58 -0.69
C ALA A 52 16.16 39.91 -0.07
N THR A 53 16.52 40.35 1.13
CA THR A 53 17.32 39.56 2.05
C THR A 53 16.62 38.21 2.19
N THR A 54 17.07 37.20 1.45
CA THR A 54 16.58 35.82 1.55
C THR A 54 17.06 35.27 2.88
N THR A 55 16.40 35.69 3.97
CA THR A 55 16.39 34.91 5.19
C THR A 55 15.67 33.61 4.84
N SER A 56 16.49 32.63 4.47
CA SER A 56 16.23 31.20 4.47
C SER A 56 15.43 30.85 5.74
N LYS A 57 14.10 30.92 5.68
CA LYS A 57 13.25 30.44 6.77
C LYS A 57 13.41 28.93 6.79
N THR A 58 14.10 28.42 7.82
CA THR A 58 14.04 27.01 8.19
C THR A 58 12.57 26.63 8.32
N GLN A 59 12.10 25.69 7.50
CA GLN A 59 10.74 25.21 7.62
C GLN A 59 10.68 24.31 8.85
N GLU A 60 10.04 24.83 9.90
CA GLU A 60 9.66 24.01 11.05
C GLU A 60 8.44 23.16 10.70
N THR A 61 8.44 21.92 11.15
CA THR A 61 7.35 20.96 10.95
C THR A 61 7.15 20.16 12.24
N ASP A 62 5.96 19.62 12.47
CA ASP A 62 5.70 18.74 13.62
C ASP A 62 6.23 17.33 13.35
N VAL A 63 6.11 16.85 12.11
CA VAL A 63 6.55 15.50 11.70
C VAL A 63 7.36 15.57 10.41
N VAL A 64 8.55 14.96 10.42
CA VAL A 64 9.31 14.64 9.22
C VAL A 64 9.12 13.17 8.86
N VAL A 65 8.73 12.89 7.62
CA VAL A 65 8.70 11.53 7.07
C VAL A 65 9.83 11.39 6.06
N ILE A 66 10.73 10.43 6.28
CA ILE A 66 11.88 10.20 5.41
C ILE A 66 11.52 9.08 4.41
N GLY A 67 11.46 9.42 3.12
CA GLY A 67 11.08 8.55 2.02
C GLY A 67 9.63 8.73 1.57
N ALA A 68 9.43 8.95 0.27
CA ALA A 68 8.13 9.08 -0.38
C ALA A 68 7.68 7.79 -1.08
N GLY A 69 7.99 6.63 -0.49
CA GLY A 69 7.36 5.36 -0.87
C GLY A 69 5.90 5.27 -0.42
N ILE A 70 5.18 4.22 -0.83
CA ILE A 70 3.77 3.99 -0.45
C ILE A 70 3.57 4.11 1.06
N GLY A 71 4.39 3.42 1.87
CA GLY A 71 4.29 3.47 3.33
C GLY A 71 4.48 4.89 3.89
N GLY A 72 5.53 5.59 3.47
CA GLY A 72 5.80 6.96 3.91
C GLY A 72 4.70 7.95 3.53
N LEU A 73 4.20 7.88 2.29
CA LEU A 73 3.12 8.74 1.82
C LEU A 73 1.79 8.43 2.53
N CYS A 74 1.46 7.16 2.77
CA CYS A 74 0.30 6.78 3.57
C CYS A 74 0.38 7.38 4.99
N SER A 75 1.51 7.19 5.68
CA SER A 75 1.73 7.75 7.02
C SER A 75 1.65 9.27 7.02
N ALA A 76 2.32 9.93 6.07
CA ALA A 76 2.37 11.38 5.98
C ALA A 76 0.99 11.98 5.69
N ALA A 77 0.25 11.41 4.75
CA ALA A 77 -1.08 11.89 4.37
C ALA A 77 -2.09 11.73 5.51
N LEU A 78 -2.05 10.60 6.23
CA LEU A 78 -2.91 10.40 7.40
C LEU A 78 -2.55 11.35 8.55
N LEU A 79 -1.25 11.56 8.83
CA LEU A 79 -0.82 12.51 9.86
C LEU A 79 -1.23 13.95 9.50
N ALA A 80 -1.08 14.36 8.24
CA ALA A 80 -1.56 15.65 7.77
C ALA A 80 -3.09 15.77 7.93
N MET A 81 -3.85 14.73 7.61
CA MET A 81 -5.30 14.67 7.82
C MET A 81 -5.69 14.81 9.30
N TYR A 82 -4.88 14.27 10.22
CA TYR A 82 -5.04 14.48 11.67
C TYR A 82 -4.62 15.87 12.16
N GLY A 83 -4.12 16.74 11.26
CA GLY A 83 -3.82 18.15 11.53
C GLY A 83 -2.38 18.43 11.94
N PHE A 84 -1.47 17.46 11.83
CA PHE A 84 -0.04 17.69 12.03
C PHE A 84 0.56 18.45 10.85
N ASP A 85 1.54 19.31 11.12
CA ASP A 85 2.36 19.90 10.07
C ASP A 85 3.43 18.89 9.60
N VAL A 86 3.21 18.27 8.43
CA VAL A 86 4.03 17.16 7.94
C VAL A 86 4.87 17.58 6.74
N THR A 87 6.16 17.22 6.76
CA THR A 87 7.06 17.34 5.61
C THR A 87 7.65 15.97 5.27
N VAL A 88 7.41 15.51 4.04
CA VAL A 88 8.04 14.31 3.48
C VAL A 88 9.32 14.72 2.75
N CYS A 89 10.42 14.04 3.05
CA CYS A 89 11.71 14.23 2.38
C CYS A 89 12.03 12.98 1.54
N GLU A 90 12.14 13.15 0.22
CA GLU A 90 12.50 12.10 -0.72
C GLU A 90 13.84 12.42 -1.37
N SER A 91 14.75 11.45 -1.34
CA SER A 91 16.09 11.61 -1.89
C SER A 91 16.08 11.70 -3.42
N HIS A 92 15.15 11.01 -4.08
CA HIS A 92 15.00 10.99 -5.52
C HIS A 92 14.27 12.23 -6.07
N SER A 93 14.37 12.42 -7.38
CA SER A 93 13.66 13.47 -8.11
C SER A 93 12.17 13.15 -8.34
N ILE A 94 11.71 11.99 -7.91
CA ILE A 94 10.33 11.50 -8.06
C ILE A 94 9.91 10.77 -6.77
N ALA A 95 8.61 10.78 -6.48
CA ALA A 95 8.03 9.98 -5.41
C ALA A 95 7.70 8.56 -5.88
N GLY A 96 7.46 7.65 -4.94
CA GLY A 96 6.93 6.31 -5.19
C GLY A 96 7.76 5.17 -4.60
N GLY A 97 9.03 5.41 -4.27
CA GLY A 97 9.92 4.36 -3.78
C GLY A 97 9.96 3.19 -4.77
N ALA A 98 9.68 1.97 -4.33
CA ALA A 98 9.60 0.81 -5.23
C ALA A 98 8.48 0.92 -6.29
N ALA A 99 7.44 1.70 -6.03
CA ALA A 99 6.26 1.86 -6.89
C ALA A 99 6.36 3.07 -7.84
N HIS A 100 7.57 3.53 -8.17
CA HIS A 100 7.75 4.59 -9.16
C HIS A 100 7.60 4.06 -10.59
N SER A 101 7.40 5.01 -11.52
CA SER A 101 7.39 4.75 -12.95
C SER A 101 8.43 5.63 -13.65
N TRP A 102 8.93 5.18 -14.78
CA TRP A 102 9.88 5.94 -15.61
C TRP A 102 9.54 5.79 -17.08
N LYS A 103 9.97 6.76 -17.89
CA LYS A 103 9.65 6.82 -19.32
C LYS A 103 10.90 6.64 -20.17
N ARG A 104 10.78 5.87 -21.24
CA ARG A 104 11.84 5.69 -22.25
C ARG A 104 11.24 5.33 -23.60
N ASP A 105 11.72 5.99 -24.63
CA ASP A 105 11.34 5.73 -26.03
C ASP A 105 9.82 5.74 -26.27
N GLY A 106 9.09 6.60 -25.55
CA GLY A 106 7.62 6.72 -25.63
C GLY A 106 6.84 5.72 -24.77
N TYR A 107 7.51 4.81 -24.08
CA TYR A 107 6.90 3.83 -23.17
C TYR A 107 7.03 4.26 -21.71
N THR A 108 6.06 3.87 -20.89
CA THR A 108 6.11 4.00 -19.43
C THR A 108 6.36 2.61 -18.84
N PHE A 109 7.33 2.52 -17.94
CA PHE A 109 7.72 1.29 -17.24
C PHE A 109 7.48 1.46 -15.75
N GLU A 110 6.85 0.47 -15.14
CA GLU A 110 6.61 0.40 -13.69
C GLU A 110 7.67 -0.50 -13.04
N SER A 111 8.25 -0.08 -11.91
CA SER A 111 9.33 -0.84 -11.25
C SER A 111 8.86 -1.74 -10.10
N GLY A 112 7.60 -1.60 -9.67
CA GLY A 112 7.15 -2.11 -8.39
C GLY A 112 5.99 -3.08 -8.50
N PRO A 113 4.80 -2.74 -7.96
CA PRO A 113 3.68 -3.66 -7.97
C PRO A 113 3.26 -3.99 -9.41
N SER A 114 3.06 -5.27 -9.69
CA SER A 114 2.62 -5.77 -11.00
C SER A 114 1.22 -6.39 -10.96
N LEU A 115 0.59 -6.43 -9.78
CA LEU A 115 -0.75 -6.96 -9.57
C LEU A 115 -1.45 -6.12 -8.50
N TYR A 116 -2.69 -5.74 -8.77
CA TYR A 116 -3.51 -4.93 -7.86
C TYR A 116 -4.88 -5.56 -7.67
N SER A 117 -5.39 -5.48 -6.44
CA SER A 117 -6.73 -5.97 -6.12
C SER A 117 -7.30 -5.34 -4.86
N GLY A 118 -8.62 -5.24 -4.80
CA GLY A 118 -9.39 -4.85 -3.63
C GLY A 118 -9.21 -3.40 -3.15
N MET A 119 -8.65 -2.49 -3.95
CA MET A 119 -8.41 -1.09 -3.58
C MET A 119 -9.66 -0.22 -3.74
N THR A 120 -10.54 -0.52 -4.70
CA THR A 120 -11.66 0.37 -5.07
C THR A 120 -12.96 0.11 -4.31
N ASP A 121 -13.18 -1.11 -3.81
CA ASP A 121 -14.40 -1.49 -3.10
C ASP A 121 -14.53 -0.77 -1.74
N ARG A 122 -15.74 -0.33 -1.36
CA ARG A 122 -16.01 0.28 -0.05
C ARG A 122 -16.97 -0.61 0.77
N PRO A 123 -16.58 -1.12 1.95
CA PRO A 123 -15.25 -1.01 2.57
C PRO A 123 -14.19 -1.84 1.84
N SER A 124 -12.94 -1.34 1.81
CA SER A 124 -11.80 -2.06 1.23
C SER A 124 -11.09 -2.87 2.30
N ILE A 125 -10.73 -4.11 1.97
CA ILE A 125 -9.83 -4.93 2.78
C ILE A 125 -8.35 -4.67 2.45
N ASN A 126 -8.06 -4.06 1.29
CA ASN A 126 -6.72 -3.65 0.90
C ASN A 126 -6.26 -2.44 1.74
N PRO A 127 -5.07 -2.49 2.38
CA PRO A 127 -4.57 -1.38 3.20
C PRO A 127 -4.46 -0.04 2.47
N ILE A 128 -4.05 -0.04 1.20
CA ILE A 128 -3.96 1.19 0.38
C ILE A 128 -5.38 1.74 0.13
N GLY A 129 -6.32 0.87 -0.22
CA GLY A 129 -7.72 1.26 -0.38
C GLY A 129 -8.30 1.89 0.89
N GLN A 130 -7.99 1.33 2.07
CA GLN A 130 -8.39 1.93 3.36
C GLN A 130 -7.84 3.34 3.55
N VAL A 131 -6.56 3.56 3.22
CA VAL A 131 -5.93 4.89 3.32
C VAL A 131 -6.56 5.88 2.34
N LEU A 132 -6.74 5.50 1.07
CA LEU A 132 -7.35 6.36 0.06
C LEU A 132 -8.80 6.73 0.42
N HIS A 133 -9.57 5.78 0.97
CA HIS A 133 -10.91 6.03 1.47
C HIS A 133 -10.94 6.97 2.67
N ALA A 134 -9.97 6.87 3.58
CA ALA A 134 -9.86 7.79 4.71
C ALA A 134 -9.52 9.22 4.24
N LEU A 135 -8.67 9.35 3.21
CA LEU A 135 -8.27 10.64 2.63
C LEU A 135 -9.33 11.25 1.68
N ASP A 136 -10.38 10.49 1.38
CA ASP A 136 -11.38 10.80 0.35
C ASP A 136 -10.70 11.11 -1.00
N GLU A 137 -9.83 10.20 -1.42
CA GLU A 137 -9.14 10.22 -2.71
C GLU A 137 -9.64 9.06 -3.58
N GLU A 138 -9.91 9.37 -4.84
CA GLU A 138 -10.34 8.39 -5.84
C GLU A 138 -9.13 7.82 -6.59
N LEU A 139 -9.23 6.54 -6.92
CA LEU A 139 -8.29 5.83 -7.77
C LEU A 139 -9.07 5.07 -8.86
N PRO A 140 -9.31 5.69 -10.02
CA PRO A 140 -9.95 5.02 -11.13
C PRO A 140 -9.13 3.82 -11.58
N CYS A 141 -9.78 2.66 -11.74
CA CYS A 141 -9.14 1.43 -12.21
C CYS A 141 -9.79 0.91 -13.50
N TYR A 142 -9.02 0.20 -14.31
CA TYR A 142 -9.52 -0.83 -15.21
C TYR A 142 -9.72 -2.13 -14.42
N TYR A 143 -10.64 -2.96 -14.88
CA TYR A 143 -10.95 -4.24 -14.25
C TYR A 143 -10.73 -5.37 -15.24
N TYR A 144 -10.15 -6.45 -14.76
CA TYR A 144 -9.94 -7.67 -15.53
C TYR A 144 -10.02 -8.85 -14.56
N ASN A 145 -10.28 -10.05 -15.07
CA ASN A 145 -10.39 -11.25 -14.24
C ASN A 145 -9.58 -12.42 -14.79
N THR A 146 -8.77 -12.18 -15.83
CA THR A 146 -8.00 -13.21 -16.52
C THR A 146 -6.52 -12.89 -16.48
N TRP A 147 -5.69 -13.93 -16.46
CA TRP A 147 -4.26 -13.82 -16.74
C TRP A 147 -3.78 -15.04 -17.53
N MET A 148 -2.71 -14.88 -18.30
CA MET A 148 -2.11 -15.97 -19.07
C MET A 148 -1.03 -16.66 -18.25
N CYS A 149 -1.14 -17.97 -18.09
CA CYS A 149 -0.11 -18.80 -17.48
C CYS A 149 0.61 -19.62 -18.55
N HIS A 150 1.94 -19.53 -18.58
CA HIS A 150 2.79 -20.35 -19.42
C HIS A 150 3.42 -21.45 -18.57
N LEU A 151 2.87 -22.66 -18.64
CA LEU A 151 3.35 -23.78 -17.83
C LEU A 151 4.10 -24.79 -18.71
N PRO A 152 5.17 -25.42 -18.20
CA PRO A 152 6.02 -26.31 -19.00
C PRO A 152 5.28 -27.46 -19.68
N VAL A 153 4.25 -28.03 -19.04
CA VAL A 153 3.52 -29.21 -19.54
C VAL A 153 2.23 -28.84 -20.29
N THR A 154 1.52 -27.79 -19.85
CA THR A 154 0.20 -27.44 -20.43
C THR A 154 0.29 -26.41 -21.54
N GLY A 155 1.47 -25.81 -21.75
CA GLY A 155 1.62 -24.64 -22.61
C GLY A 155 0.91 -23.43 -22.02
N SER A 156 0.40 -22.58 -22.90
CA SER A 156 -0.31 -21.35 -22.52
C SER A 156 -1.77 -21.64 -22.17
N VAL A 157 -2.16 -21.35 -20.94
CA VAL A 157 -3.55 -21.45 -20.47
C VAL A 157 -4.00 -20.09 -19.94
N LEU A 158 -5.13 -19.60 -20.44
CA LEU A 158 -5.81 -18.45 -19.84
C LEU A 158 -6.48 -18.96 -18.57
N THR A 159 -6.22 -18.31 -17.44
CA THR A 159 -6.85 -18.64 -16.16
C THR A 159 -7.64 -17.47 -15.64
N GLU A 160 -8.70 -17.76 -14.90
CA GLU A 160 -9.60 -16.75 -14.33
C GLU A 160 -9.58 -16.72 -12.80
N VAL A 161 -9.69 -15.53 -12.21
CA VAL A 161 -10.00 -15.37 -10.78
C VAL A 161 -11.48 -15.63 -10.53
N GLY A 162 -11.80 -16.19 -9.37
CA GLY A 162 -13.17 -16.35 -8.88
C GLY A 162 -13.99 -17.43 -9.56
N SER A 163 -13.49 -18.07 -10.62
CA SER A 163 -14.19 -19.11 -11.36
C SER A 163 -13.65 -20.50 -11.04
N ASP A 164 -14.51 -21.50 -11.21
CA ASP A 164 -14.12 -22.91 -11.13
C ASP A 164 -13.40 -23.38 -12.40
N GLN A 165 -13.10 -22.47 -13.35
CA GLN A 165 -12.37 -22.74 -14.59
C GLN A 165 -10.99 -23.34 -14.32
N PHE A 166 -10.34 -22.99 -13.22
CA PHE A 166 -9.07 -23.63 -12.83
C PHE A 166 -9.23 -25.12 -12.53
N LEU A 167 -10.40 -25.58 -12.04
CA LEU A 167 -10.67 -27.01 -11.86
C LEU A 167 -10.72 -27.75 -13.20
N GLU A 168 -11.21 -27.11 -14.27
CA GLU A 168 -11.22 -27.68 -15.62
C GLU A 168 -9.81 -27.85 -16.17
N ILE A 169 -8.92 -26.88 -15.88
CA ILE A 169 -7.49 -26.96 -16.23
C ILE A 169 -6.83 -28.12 -15.45
N LEU A 170 -7.12 -28.23 -14.15
CA LEU A 170 -6.62 -29.33 -13.33
C LEU A 170 -7.09 -30.68 -13.85
N ASP A 171 -8.37 -30.82 -14.17
CA ASP A 171 -8.95 -32.06 -14.69
C ASP A 171 -8.29 -32.47 -16.02
N LYS A 172 -8.21 -31.52 -16.96
CA LYS A 172 -7.68 -31.76 -18.30
C LYS A 172 -6.20 -32.18 -18.32
N TYR A 173 -5.37 -31.60 -17.46
CA TYR A 173 -3.91 -31.75 -17.56
C TYR A 173 -3.25 -32.48 -16.38
N TYR A 174 -3.89 -32.52 -15.23
CA TYR A 174 -3.30 -32.99 -13.98
C TYR A 174 -4.13 -34.08 -13.27
N GLY A 175 -5.34 -34.35 -13.74
CA GLY A 175 -6.18 -35.48 -13.32
C GLY A 175 -7.01 -35.23 -12.06
N ALA A 176 -7.86 -36.21 -11.75
CA ALA A 176 -8.89 -36.09 -10.71
C ALA A 176 -8.35 -35.87 -9.30
N GLU A 177 -7.15 -36.36 -8.98
CA GLU A 177 -6.50 -36.13 -7.68
C GLU A 177 -6.17 -34.65 -7.47
N ALA A 178 -5.62 -33.97 -8.48
CA ALA A 178 -5.33 -32.55 -8.43
C ALA A 178 -6.61 -31.71 -8.23
N VAL A 179 -7.68 -32.09 -8.94
CA VAL A 179 -9.01 -31.47 -8.80
C VAL A 179 -9.54 -31.62 -7.38
N GLN A 180 -9.45 -32.82 -6.80
CA GLN A 180 -9.93 -33.08 -5.45
C GLN A 180 -9.11 -32.31 -4.41
N GLU A 181 -7.78 -32.34 -4.48
CA GLU A 181 -6.93 -31.58 -3.56
C GLU A 181 -7.18 -30.07 -3.65
N TRP A 182 -7.47 -29.53 -4.83
CA TRP A 182 -7.81 -28.12 -4.97
C TRP A 182 -9.15 -27.76 -4.31
N LYS A 183 -10.15 -28.66 -4.42
CA LYS A 183 -11.43 -28.50 -3.71
C LYS A 183 -11.23 -28.55 -2.20
N ASP A 184 -10.45 -29.51 -1.72
CA ASP A 184 -10.14 -29.65 -0.30
C ASP A 184 -9.36 -28.43 0.23
N LEU A 185 -8.45 -27.88 -0.59
CA LEU A 185 -7.75 -26.63 -0.30
C LEU A 185 -8.73 -25.45 -0.17
N LYS A 186 -9.67 -25.29 -1.11
CA LYS A 186 -10.68 -24.21 -1.03
C LYS A 186 -11.46 -24.30 0.29
N GLU A 187 -11.87 -25.50 0.70
CA GLU A 187 -12.57 -25.69 1.98
C GLU A 187 -11.66 -25.41 3.19
N LEU A 188 -10.41 -25.86 3.15
CA LEU A 188 -9.40 -25.61 4.18
C LEU A 188 -9.11 -24.11 4.36
N MET A 189 -9.14 -23.34 3.27
CA MET A 189 -8.84 -21.92 3.28
C MET A 189 -9.99 -21.03 3.76
N LYS A 190 -11.25 -21.46 3.70
CA LYS A 190 -12.41 -20.66 4.15
C LYS A 190 -12.27 -20.06 5.56
N PRO A 191 -11.95 -20.85 6.61
CA PRO A 191 -11.79 -20.29 7.96
C PRO A 191 -10.60 -19.33 8.07
N LEU A 192 -9.49 -19.64 7.38
CA LEU A 192 -8.28 -18.81 7.35
C LEU A 192 -8.52 -17.49 6.62
N ALA A 193 -9.23 -17.52 5.50
CA ALA A 193 -9.64 -16.35 4.72
C ALA A 193 -10.51 -15.43 5.58
N LYS A 194 -11.53 -15.99 6.25
CA LYS A 194 -12.37 -15.24 7.20
C LYS A 194 -11.53 -14.62 8.31
N ALA A 195 -10.66 -15.40 8.96
CA ALA A 195 -9.81 -14.91 10.05
C ALA A 195 -8.85 -13.79 9.60
N SER A 196 -8.32 -13.88 8.37
CA SER A 196 -7.37 -12.91 7.81
C SER A 196 -7.99 -11.54 7.52
N THR A 197 -9.32 -11.47 7.39
CA THR A 197 -10.03 -10.21 7.07
C THR A 197 -10.83 -9.63 8.23
N VAL A 198 -10.88 -10.32 9.38
CA VAL A 198 -11.58 -9.84 10.58
C VAL A 198 -10.99 -8.53 11.09
N LEU A 199 -9.67 -8.42 11.08
CA LEU A 199 -8.95 -7.26 11.59
C LEU A 199 -8.36 -6.45 10.42
N PRO A 200 -8.81 -5.21 10.20
CA PRO A 200 -8.18 -4.38 9.18
C PRO A 200 -6.75 -4.03 9.59
N ALA A 201 -5.85 -3.90 8.61
CA ALA A 201 -4.46 -3.52 8.86
C ALA A 201 -4.34 -2.21 9.67
N SER A 202 -5.26 -1.26 9.45
CA SER A 202 -5.34 0.01 10.19
C SER A 202 -5.63 -0.13 11.69
N ALA A 203 -6.09 -1.30 12.16
CA ALA A 203 -6.35 -1.55 13.58
C ALA A 203 -5.14 -2.13 14.35
N VAL A 204 -4.12 -2.60 13.63
CA VAL A 204 -2.90 -3.18 14.24
C VAL A 204 -1.99 -2.06 14.75
N ARG A 205 -1.50 -2.19 15.97
CA ARG A 205 -0.57 -1.23 16.61
C ARG A 205 0.52 -1.98 17.37
N SER A 206 1.69 -1.37 17.51
CA SER A 206 2.80 -1.91 18.30
C SER A 206 2.85 -1.40 19.74
N ASP A 207 1.94 -0.51 20.13
CA ASP A 207 1.90 0.13 21.45
C ASP A 207 0.66 -0.28 22.26
N PRO A 208 0.60 0.00 23.58
CA PRO A 208 -0.51 -0.41 24.44
C PRO A 208 -1.90 0.10 24.01
N ALA A 209 -1.98 1.16 23.18
CA ALA A 209 -3.25 1.60 22.61
C ALA A 209 -3.84 0.61 21.59
N ILE A 210 -3.14 -0.48 21.27
CA ILE A 210 -3.71 -1.62 20.53
C ILE A 210 -5.02 -2.13 21.18
N LEU A 211 -5.15 -2.08 22.51
CA LEU A 211 -6.38 -2.48 23.18
C LEU A 211 -7.57 -1.59 22.81
N LEU A 212 -7.33 -0.30 22.57
CA LEU A 212 -8.37 0.65 22.15
C LEU A 212 -8.80 0.40 20.69
N THR A 213 -7.86 0.06 19.81
CA THR A 213 -8.19 -0.26 18.41
C THR A 213 -8.84 -1.63 18.29
N LEU A 214 -8.28 -2.67 18.90
CA LEU A 214 -8.84 -4.03 18.92
C LEU A 214 -10.21 -4.08 19.61
N GLY A 215 -10.43 -3.26 20.64
CA GLY A 215 -11.72 -3.17 21.34
C GLY A 215 -12.90 -2.95 20.39
N ARG A 216 -12.70 -2.18 19.31
CA ARG A 216 -13.72 -1.91 18.28
C ARG A 216 -14.08 -3.12 17.43
N PHE A 217 -13.22 -4.14 17.41
CA PHE A 217 -13.36 -5.34 16.59
C PHE A 217 -13.63 -6.59 17.43
N ILE A 218 -13.81 -6.48 18.76
CA ILE A 218 -14.13 -7.61 19.65
C ILE A 218 -15.27 -8.48 19.10
N PRO A 219 -16.43 -7.94 18.66
CA PRO A 219 -17.51 -8.78 18.13
C PRO A 219 -17.10 -9.59 16.90
N LYS A 220 -16.26 -9.02 16.01
CA LYS A 220 -15.76 -9.73 14.84
C LYS A 220 -14.69 -10.75 15.21
N LEU A 221 -13.81 -10.43 16.15
CA LEU A 221 -12.80 -11.36 16.67
C LEU A 221 -13.45 -12.57 17.35
N LEU A 222 -14.54 -12.38 18.11
CA LEU A 222 -15.31 -13.47 18.70
C LEU A 222 -16.07 -14.31 17.66
N SER A 223 -16.20 -13.84 16.42
CA SER A 223 -16.86 -14.57 15.34
C SER A 223 -15.95 -15.59 14.63
N VAL A 224 -14.66 -15.62 14.99
CA VAL A 224 -13.67 -16.56 14.46
C VAL A 224 -13.03 -17.35 15.61
N PRO A 225 -12.82 -18.67 15.46
CA PRO A 225 -12.08 -19.47 16.42
C PRO A 225 -10.67 -18.92 16.66
N ILE A 226 -10.22 -18.94 17.91
CA ILE A 226 -8.85 -18.53 18.26
C ILE A 226 -7.79 -19.42 17.59
N THR A 227 -8.12 -20.69 17.33
CA THR A 227 -7.28 -21.63 16.60
C THR A 227 -6.96 -21.13 15.20
N ASP A 228 -7.96 -20.59 14.49
CA ASP A 228 -7.81 -20.09 13.13
C ASP A 228 -6.96 -18.81 13.13
N THR A 229 -7.16 -17.96 14.15
CA THR A 229 -6.34 -16.75 14.36
C THR A 229 -4.87 -17.08 14.64
N LEU A 230 -4.60 -18.12 15.44
CA LEU A 230 -3.23 -18.59 15.65
C LEU A 230 -2.66 -19.24 14.40
N GLN A 231 -3.50 -19.89 13.59
CA GLN A 231 -3.07 -20.58 12.38
C GLN A 231 -2.66 -19.60 11.26
N ILE A 232 -3.36 -18.46 11.10
CA ILE A 232 -2.97 -17.44 10.11
C ILE A 232 -1.59 -16.79 10.41
N MET A 233 -1.11 -16.87 11.65
CA MET A 233 0.20 -16.34 12.07
C MET A 233 1.36 -17.32 11.83
N LYS A 234 1.08 -18.55 11.39
CA LYS A 234 2.07 -19.59 11.12
C LYS A 234 2.52 -19.59 9.66
N PRO A 235 3.66 -20.23 9.34
CA PRO A 235 4.03 -20.55 7.96
C PRO A 235 2.90 -21.27 7.23
N PHE A 236 2.65 -20.89 5.98
CA PHE A 236 1.59 -21.48 5.16
C PHE A 236 1.80 -22.97 4.93
N SER A 237 3.05 -23.45 4.88
CA SER A 237 3.35 -24.89 4.77
C SER A 237 2.69 -25.70 5.90
N GLU A 238 2.64 -25.20 7.14
CA GLU A 238 1.97 -25.89 8.26
C GLU A 238 0.46 -26.09 8.03
N VAL A 239 -0.16 -25.28 7.17
CA VAL A 239 -1.58 -25.42 6.82
C VAL A 239 -1.80 -26.59 5.87
N ILE A 240 -0.92 -26.70 4.87
CA ILE A 240 -1.09 -27.60 3.72
C ILE A 240 -0.31 -28.92 3.84
N ASP A 241 0.75 -28.98 4.67
CA ASP A 241 1.58 -30.17 4.94
C ASP A 241 0.75 -31.38 5.36
N GLY A 242 1.01 -32.51 4.70
CA GLY A 242 0.25 -33.76 4.87
C GLY A 242 -1.14 -33.80 4.21
N LYS A 243 -1.71 -32.66 3.82
CA LYS A 243 -3.07 -32.56 3.22
C LYS A 243 -3.04 -32.41 1.71
N ILE A 244 -2.16 -31.55 1.20
CA ILE A 244 -1.95 -31.35 -0.24
C ILE A 244 -0.69 -32.14 -0.61
N LYS A 245 -0.72 -33.00 -1.62
CA LYS A 245 0.41 -33.85 -2.01
C LYS A 245 0.66 -33.82 -3.50
N HIS A 246 -0.36 -33.50 -4.30
CA HIS A 246 -0.26 -33.43 -5.74
C HIS A 246 0.83 -32.43 -6.15
N PRO A 247 1.88 -32.86 -6.89
CA PRO A 247 3.06 -32.03 -7.13
C PRO A 247 2.75 -30.71 -7.82
N PHE A 248 1.83 -30.71 -8.78
CA PHE A 248 1.42 -29.47 -9.44
C PHE A 248 0.75 -28.49 -8.49
N VAL A 249 -0.17 -28.96 -7.63
CA VAL A 249 -0.90 -28.10 -6.69
C VAL A 249 0.08 -27.50 -5.67
N ARG A 250 1.02 -28.31 -5.17
CA ARG A 250 2.11 -27.86 -4.30
C ARG A 250 2.96 -26.75 -4.93
N ASN A 251 3.49 -27.01 -6.12
CA ASN A 251 4.34 -26.06 -6.81
C ASN A 251 3.59 -24.77 -7.18
N TRP A 252 2.31 -24.89 -7.54
CA TRP A 252 1.44 -23.74 -7.79
C TRP A 252 1.28 -22.87 -6.55
N LEU A 253 1.03 -23.49 -5.38
CA LEU A 253 0.91 -22.75 -4.12
C LEU A 253 2.23 -22.10 -3.68
N ASP A 254 3.36 -22.78 -3.85
CA ASP A 254 4.67 -22.18 -3.57
C ASP A 254 5.00 -21.02 -4.52
N MET A 255 4.60 -21.11 -5.80
CA MET A 255 4.70 -19.99 -6.73
C MET A 255 3.83 -18.82 -6.27
N LEU A 256 2.57 -19.05 -5.86
CA LEU A 256 1.71 -17.98 -5.33
C LEU A 256 2.30 -17.35 -4.05
N CYS A 257 2.86 -18.16 -3.15
CA CYS A 257 3.59 -17.67 -1.98
C CYS A 257 4.75 -16.77 -2.38
N PHE A 258 5.57 -17.20 -3.35
CA PHE A 258 6.71 -16.43 -3.82
C PHE A 258 6.29 -15.11 -4.47
N LEU A 259 5.22 -15.12 -5.28
CA LEU A 259 4.69 -13.92 -5.92
C LEU A 259 4.15 -12.90 -4.91
N LEU A 260 3.65 -13.35 -3.75
CA LEU A 260 3.09 -12.48 -2.71
C LEU A 260 4.16 -11.96 -1.74
N SER A 261 5.07 -12.82 -1.29
CA SER A 261 5.95 -12.55 -0.14
C SER A 261 7.44 -12.60 -0.48
N GLY A 262 7.79 -13.04 -1.69
CA GLY A 262 9.17 -13.36 -2.09
C GLY A 262 9.72 -14.65 -1.46
N LYS A 263 8.87 -15.46 -0.81
CA LYS A 263 9.26 -16.70 -0.11
C LYS A 263 8.36 -17.87 -0.50
N PRO A 264 8.85 -19.13 -0.42
CA PRO A 264 8.00 -20.31 -0.53
C PRO A 264 7.06 -20.45 0.68
N GLY A 265 6.19 -21.46 0.70
CA GLY A 265 5.15 -21.64 1.70
C GLY A 265 5.65 -21.75 3.15
N ASN A 266 6.88 -22.23 3.38
CA ASN A 266 7.47 -22.30 4.73
C ASN A 266 7.98 -20.94 5.27
N GLY A 267 8.05 -19.91 4.41
CA GLY A 267 8.45 -18.56 4.77
C GLY A 267 7.34 -17.52 4.65
N THR A 268 6.19 -17.90 4.09
CA THR A 268 5.02 -17.05 3.87
C THR A 268 4.01 -17.25 5.00
N LEU A 269 3.46 -16.17 5.55
CA LEU A 269 2.42 -16.28 6.57
C LEU A 269 1.11 -16.78 5.95
N ALA A 270 0.42 -17.69 6.64
CA ALA A 270 -0.88 -18.20 6.21
C ALA A 270 -1.93 -17.08 6.06
N ALA A 271 -1.80 -15.97 6.81
CA ALA A 271 -2.62 -14.77 6.66
C ALA A 271 -2.57 -14.16 5.24
N GLU A 272 -1.39 -14.13 4.62
CA GLU A 272 -1.22 -13.54 3.28
C GLU A 272 -1.97 -14.35 2.22
N ILE A 273 -1.87 -15.69 2.32
CA ILE A 273 -2.59 -16.60 1.44
C ILE A 273 -4.08 -16.59 1.76
N GLY A 274 -4.46 -16.53 3.04
CA GLY A 274 -5.86 -16.38 3.46
C GLY A 274 -6.52 -15.15 2.87
N PHE A 275 -5.84 -14.01 2.90
CA PHE A 275 -6.30 -12.77 2.27
C PHE A 275 -6.47 -12.92 0.76
N MET A 276 -5.49 -13.51 0.06
CA MET A 276 -5.59 -13.80 -1.38
C MET A 276 -6.80 -14.72 -1.68
N PHE A 277 -7.05 -15.74 -0.85
CA PHE A 277 -8.18 -16.64 -1.04
C PHE A 277 -9.53 -15.95 -0.87
N ASP A 278 -9.66 -15.05 0.12
CA ASP A 278 -10.86 -14.22 0.31
C ASP A 278 -11.15 -13.33 -0.90
N ASP A 279 -10.09 -12.75 -1.48
CA ASP A 279 -10.22 -11.75 -2.52
C ASP A 279 -10.34 -12.34 -3.93
N TRP A 280 -9.54 -13.36 -4.25
CA TRP A 280 -9.44 -13.91 -5.61
C TRP A 280 -10.40 -15.05 -5.89
N TYR A 281 -11.00 -15.68 -4.87
CA TYR A 281 -11.91 -16.82 -5.06
C TYR A 281 -13.35 -16.52 -4.62
N ARG A 282 -13.66 -15.25 -4.32
CA ARG A 282 -15.06 -14.84 -4.11
C ARG A 282 -15.84 -14.82 -5.44
N PRO A 283 -17.18 -14.94 -5.38
CA PRO A 283 -18.01 -14.74 -6.56
C PRO A 283 -17.76 -13.37 -7.20
N ASN A 284 -17.61 -13.34 -8.53
CA ASN A 284 -17.31 -12.13 -9.31
C ASN A 284 -16.00 -11.44 -8.89
N ALA A 285 -15.01 -12.21 -8.41
CA ALA A 285 -13.67 -11.69 -8.18
C ALA A 285 -13.14 -11.03 -9.46
N ARG A 286 -12.43 -9.92 -9.27
CA ARG A 286 -11.80 -9.16 -10.33
C ARG A 286 -10.52 -8.57 -9.79
N LEU A 287 -9.53 -8.48 -10.64
CA LEU A 287 -8.32 -7.70 -10.41
C LEU A 287 -8.53 -6.28 -10.91
N GLU A 288 -7.65 -5.41 -10.42
CA GLU A 288 -7.67 -3.99 -10.68
C GLU A 288 -6.36 -3.59 -11.39
N PHE A 289 -6.44 -2.57 -12.23
CA PHE A 289 -5.26 -1.88 -12.73
C PHE A 289 -5.52 -0.37 -12.65
N PRO A 290 -4.81 0.38 -11.80
CA PRO A 290 -4.99 1.83 -11.72
C PRO A 290 -4.81 2.49 -13.08
N LYS A 291 -5.69 3.42 -13.44
CA LYS A 291 -5.56 4.19 -14.69
C LYS A 291 -4.35 5.12 -14.55
N GLY A 292 -3.23 4.69 -15.11
CA GLY A 292 -1.92 5.34 -14.95
C GLY A 292 -0.89 4.49 -14.19
N GLY A 293 -1.21 3.24 -13.85
CA GLY A 293 -0.29 2.32 -13.15
C GLY A 293 -0.03 2.72 -11.70
N SER A 294 1.08 2.24 -11.14
CA SER A 294 1.54 2.48 -9.78
C SER A 294 1.69 3.96 -9.47
N GLU A 295 2.08 4.77 -10.47
CA GLU A 295 2.20 6.23 -10.37
C GLU A 295 0.86 6.87 -9.97
N ALA A 296 -0.28 6.35 -10.45
CA ALA A 296 -1.60 6.86 -10.08
C ALA A 296 -1.92 6.68 -8.58
N ILE A 297 -1.40 5.62 -7.94
CA ILE A 297 -1.51 5.40 -6.50
C ILE A 297 -0.68 6.47 -5.76
N ILE A 298 0.54 6.71 -6.21
CA ILE A 298 1.44 7.71 -5.63
C ILE A 298 0.82 9.10 -5.75
N ASP A 299 0.31 9.46 -6.92
CA ASP A 299 -0.38 10.72 -7.16
C ASP A 299 -1.58 10.89 -6.23
N ALA A 300 -2.39 9.84 -6.02
CA ALA A 300 -3.51 9.88 -5.09
C ALA A 300 -3.07 10.14 -3.64
N LEU A 301 -2.00 9.49 -3.19
CA LEU A 301 -1.45 9.71 -1.85
C LEU A 301 -0.85 11.13 -1.71
N VAL A 302 -0.15 11.62 -2.73
CA VAL A 302 0.42 12.99 -2.75
C VAL A 302 -0.69 14.05 -2.78
N ARG A 303 -1.78 13.82 -3.52
CA ARG A 303 -2.97 14.68 -3.47
C ARG A 303 -3.57 14.69 -2.07
N GLY A 304 -3.76 13.51 -1.46
CA GLY A 304 -4.24 13.39 -0.09
C GLY A 304 -3.35 14.11 0.92
N LEU A 305 -2.03 14.00 0.81
CA LEU A 305 -1.07 14.74 1.62
C LEU A 305 -1.24 16.26 1.46
N THR A 306 -1.21 16.73 0.21
CA THR A 306 -1.22 18.17 -0.12
C THR A 306 -2.56 18.83 0.23
N LYS A 307 -3.68 18.14 -0.03
CA LYS A 307 -5.04 18.54 0.34
C LYS A 307 -5.17 18.79 1.85
N ASN A 308 -4.43 18.04 2.65
CA ASN A 308 -4.39 18.17 4.11
C ASN A 308 -3.23 19.05 4.62
N GLY A 309 -2.57 19.81 3.75
CA GLY A 309 -1.55 20.81 4.12
C GLY A 309 -0.14 20.25 4.33
N GLY A 310 0.07 18.95 4.12
CA GLY A 310 1.40 18.35 4.14
C GLY A 310 2.23 18.74 2.92
N ARG A 311 3.55 18.62 3.04
CA ARG A 311 4.53 19.01 2.01
C ARG A 311 5.36 17.81 1.56
N LEU A 312 5.62 17.73 0.27
CA LEU A 312 6.59 16.79 -0.31
C LEU A 312 7.81 17.55 -0.83
N ARG A 313 9.00 17.17 -0.38
CA ARG A 313 10.28 17.69 -0.85
C ARG A 313 11.02 16.57 -1.59
N LEU A 314 11.16 16.73 -2.90
CA LEU A 314 11.98 15.86 -3.76
C LEU A 314 13.42 16.35 -3.79
N ASN A 315 14.36 15.48 -4.15
CA ASN A 315 15.81 15.76 -4.09
C ASN A 315 16.26 16.26 -2.70
N ALA A 316 15.59 15.80 -1.65
CA ALA A 316 15.84 16.15 -0.26
C ALA A 316 16.40 14.93 0.46
N HIS A 317 17.67 14.61 0.17
CA HIS A 317 18.40 13.60 0.92
C HIS A 317 18.49 14.01 2.39
N VAL A 318 18.26 13.05 3.29
CA VAL A 318 18.39 13.28 4.74
C VAL A 318 19.67 12.61 5.20
N ASP A 319 20.69 13.41 5.49
CA ASP A 319 22.01 12.91 5.91
C ASP A 319 21.99 12.40 7.36
N GLN A 320 21.22 13.04 8.24
CA GLN A 320 21.23 12.74 9.67
C GLN A 320 19.89 13.10 10.33
N VAL A 321 19.50 12.29 11.32
CA VAL A 321 18.44 12.63 12.30
C VAL A 321 19.11 13.16 13.56
N LEU A 322 18.79 14.40 13.92
CA LEU A 322 19.30 15.02 15.14
C LEU A 322 18.41 14.63 16.32
N VAL A 323 19.04 14.22 17.42
CA VAL A 323 18.37 13.83 18.67
C VAL A 323 18.99 14.65 19.79
N GLU A 324 18.15 15.20 20.66
CA GLU A 324 18.57 15.82 21.92
C GLU A 324 18.29 14.80 23.04
N GLU A 325 19.28 14.58 23.91
CA GLU A 325 19.17 13.69 25.09
C GLU A 325 18.47 14.39 26.28
#